data_AF-A0A1I0ERM0-F1
#
_entry.id   AF-A0A1I0ERM0-F1
#
_cell.length_a   1.000
_cell.length_b   1.000
_cell.length_c   1.000
_cell.angle_alpha   90.00
_cell.angle_beta   90.00
_cell.angle_gamma   90.00
#
_symmetry.space_group_name_H-M   'P 1'
#
loop_
_entity.id
_entity.type
_entity.pdbx_description
1 polymer ?
#
loop_
_entity_poly.entity_id
_entity_poly.type
_entity_poly.pdbx_seq_one_letter_code
_entity_poly.pdbx_strand_id
1 'polypeptide(L)'
;MLIRGLPPESATKTALRNQMGDSELSQASKSADPSQGQWSQAEMLLASLIDSVRWLVHVTVIANGGKGRSKPPDPVPRPGVKPKGGKSRKPLTLQQQEAVLARIRGAPLTGSWQQTKPGQVTHLPRNS
;
A
#
# COMPACT_ATOMS: atom_id res chain seq x y z
N MET A 1 2.65 -26.85 5.54
CA MET A 1 3.98 -26.91 6.19
C MET A 1 3.86 -26.44 7.63
N LEU A 2 4.27 -27.30 8.59
CA LEU A 2 4.21 -27.05 10.03
C LEU A 2 4.89 -25.72 10.46
N ILE A 3 5.96 -25.35 9.77
CA ILE A 3 6.79 -24.16 10.07
C ILE A 3 6.00 -22.84 9.88
N ARG A 4 5.00 -22.79 8.98
CA ARG A 4 4.20 -21.57 8.72
C ARG A 4 3.24 -21.22 9.85
N GLY A 5 2.81 -22.21 10.64
CA GLY A 5 1.88 -22.03 11.77
C GLY A 5 2.57 -21.71 13.09
N LEU A 6 3.90 -21.69 13.13
CA LEU A 6 4.63 -21.33 14.34
C LEU A 6 4.44 -19.84 14.66
N PRO A 7 4.29 -19.49 15.95
CA PRO A 7 4.28 -18.10 16.40
C PRO A 7 5.46 -17.32 15.81
N PRO A 8 5.28 -16.02 15.51
CA PRO A 8 6.36 -15.20 14.96
C PRO A 8 7.59 -15.14 15.88
N GLU A 9 7.39 -15.25 17.19
CA GLU A 9 8.45 -15.29 18.22
C GLU A 9 9.09 -16.68 18.43
N SER A 10 8.69 -17.70 17.66
CA SER A 10 9.22 -19.05 17.86
C SER A 10 10.73 -19.08 17.62
N ALA A 11 11.48 -19.56 18.61
CA ALA A 11 12.93 -19.71 18.53
C ALA A 11 13.36 -20.51 17.28
N THR A 12 12.59 -21.54 16.90
CA THR A 12 12.81 -22.33 15.69
C THR A 12 12.70 -21.48 14.41
N LYS A 13 11.73 -20.56 14.36
CA LYS A 13 11.52 -19.68 13.20
C LYS A 13 12.61 -18.62 13.09
N THR A 14 13.05 -18.10 14.23
CA THR A 14 14.20 -17.18 14.31
C THR A 14 15.50 -17.87 13.91
N ALA A 15 15.74 -19.09 14.38
CA ALA A 15 16.92 -19.88 14.00
C ALA A 15 16.96 -20.16 12.49
N LEU A 16 15.84 -20.54 11.89
CA LEU A 16 15.72 -20.73 10.44
C LEU A 16 15.97 -19.44 9.66
N ARG A 17 15.46 -18.29 10.15
CA ARG A 17 15.70 -16.99 9.53
C ARG A 17 17.18 -16.60 9.59
N ASN A 18 17.85 -16.87 10.71
CA ASN A 18 19.26 -16.55 10.90
C ASN A 18 20.20 -17.50 10.14
N GLN A 19 19.74 -18.70 9.79
CA GLN A 19 20.49 -19.66 8.98
C GLN A 19 20.43 -19.36 7.47
N MET A 20 19.50 -18.52 7.01
CA MET A 20 19.48 -18.10 5.61
C MET A 20 20.67 -17.21 5.29
N GLY A 21 21.40 -17.54 4.22
CA GLY A 21 22.50 -16.72 3.74
C GLY A 21 22.02 -15.43 3.08
N ASP A 22 22.89 -14.41 3.04
CA ASP A 22 22.57 -13.07 2.50
C ASP A 22 21.97 -13.10 1.08
N SER A 23 22.45 -14.04 0.23
CA SER A 23 21.94 -14.18 -1.14
C SER A 23 20.50 -14.70 -1.20
N GLU A 24 20.15 -15.64 -0.32
CA GLU A 24 18.79 -16.18 -0.19
C GLU A 24 17.86 -15.16 0.45
N LEU A 25 18.35 -14.40 1.45
CA LEU A 25 17.63 -13.29 2.06
C LEU A 25 17.28 -12.21 1.02
N SER A 26 18.24 -11.87 0.15
CA SER A 26 18.03 -10.91 -0.93
C SER A 26 16.99 -11.40 -1.94
N GLN A 27 17.05 -12.67 -2.35
CA GLN A 27 16.06 -13.26 -3.25
C GLN A 27 14.65 -13.27 -2.61
N ALA A 28 14.55 -13.70 -1.35
CA ALA A 28 13.30 -13.70 -0.60
C ALA A 28 12.71 -12.29 -0.46
N SER A 29 13.55 -11.28 -0.23
CA SER A 29 13.11 -9.88 -0.09
C SER A 29 12.55 -9.26 -1.37
N LYS A 30 12.95 -9.75 -2.56
CA LYS A 30 12.48 -9.21 -3.85
C LYS A 30 11.04 -9.59 -4.14
N SER A 31 10.61 -10.77 -3.68
CA SER A 31 9.28 -11.32 -3.94
C SER A 31 8.31 -11.21 -2.77
N ALA A 32 8.79 -10.97 -1.54
CA ALA A 32 7.96 -10.92 -0.36
C ALA A 32 7.40 -9.50 -0.13
N ASP A 33 6.07 -9.37 -0.10
CA ASP A 33 5.43 -8.16 0.43
C ASP A 33 5.63 -8.11 1.95
N PRO A 34 6.40 -7.14 2.48
CA PRO A 34 6.67 -7.04 3.91
C PRO A 34 5.39 -6.84 4.72
N SER A 35 4.33 -6.28 4.10
CA SER A 35 3.03 -6.04 4.74
C SER A 35 2.21 -7.31 4.98
N GLN A 36 2.58 -8.44 4.35
CA GLN A 36 1.90 -9.73 4.49
C GLN A 36 2.73 -10.75 5.30
N GLY A 37 3.92 -10.35 5.76
CA GLY A 37 4.83 -11.21 6.53
C GLY A 37 4.36 -11.48 7.96
N GLN A 38 4.90 -12.53 8.58
CA GLN A 38 4.66 -12.82 10.01
C GLN A 38 5.74 -12.15 10.85
N TRP A 39 5.51 -10.88 11.20
CA TRP A 39 6.45 -10.08 11.98
C TRP A 39 6.43 -10.45 13.46
N SER A 40 7.60 -10.43 14.08
CA SER A 40 7.76 -10.45 15.54
C SER A 40 7.48 -9.05 16.14
N GLN A 41 7.20 -9.00 17.43
CA GLN A 41 7.07 -7.77 18.21
C GLN A 41 8.36 -6.96 18.19
N ALA A 42 9.52 -7.62 18.23
CA ALA A 42 10.80 -6.94 18.10
C ALA A 42 10.96 -6.27 16.71
N GLU A 43 10.57 -6.97 15.64
CA GLU A 43 10.56 -6.41 14.28
C GLU A 43 9.58 -5.22 14.18
N MET A 44 8.41 -5.32 14.82
CA MET A 44 7.42 -4.22 14.88
C MET A 44 7.95 -2.99 15.62
N LEU A 45 8.67 -3.18 16.73
CA LEU A 45 9.31 -2.10 17.49
C LEU A 45 10.44 -1.46 16.70
N LEU A 46 11.29 -2.25 16.05
CA LEU A 46 12.36 -1.77 15.18
C LEU A 46 11.82 -0.93 14.02
N ALA A 47 10.75 -1.37 13.34
CA ALA A 47 10.13 -0.56 12.30
C ALA A 47 9.57 0.77 12.84
N SER A 48 8.99 0.76 14.04
CA SER A 48 8.47 1.98 14.67
C SER A 48 9.59 2.96 15.03
N LEU A 49 10.75 2.46 15.45
CA LEU A 49 11.95 3.27 15.65
C LEU A 49 12.43 3.89 14.33
N ILE A 50 12.52 3.09 13.27
CA ILE A 50 12.93 3.58 11.93
C ILE A 50 12.00 4.68 11.44
N ASP A 51 10.68 4.50 11.57
CA ASP A 51 9.68 5.50 11.20
C ASP A 51 9.90 6.81 11.97
N SER A 52 10.16 6.72 13.27
CA SER A 52 10.38 7.87 14.14
C SER A 52 11.65 8.64 13.74
N VAL A 53 12.73 7.93 13.42
CA VAL A 53 13.99 8.55 12.95
C VAL A 53 13.78 9.26 11.61
N ARG A 54 13.06 8.63 10.67
CA ARG A 54 12.74 9.27 9.38
C ARG A 54 11.94 10.55 9.56
N TRP A 55 10.97 10.55 10.48
CA TRP A 55 10.21 11.75 10.83
C TRP A 55 11.08 12.83 11.45
N LEU A 56 11.99 12.45 12.36
CA LEU A 56 12.92 13.40 12.97
C LEU A 56 13.78 14.08 11.90
N VAL A 57 14.38 13.31 10.98
CA VAL A 57 15.16 13.85 9.85
C VAL A 57 14.31 14.80 9.00
N HIS A 58 13.08 14.42 8.67
CA HIS A 58 12.16 15.27 7.91
C HIS A 58 11.89 16.60 8.61
N VAL A 59 11.56 16.57 9.91
CA VAL A 59 11.31 17.77 10.71
C VAL A 59 12.57 18.63 10.79
N THR A 60 13.74 18.04 11.00
CA THR A 60 15.02 18.78 11.01
C THR A 60 15.28 19.47 9.67
N VAL A 61 15.02 18.81 8.54
CA VAL A 61 15.19 19.44 7.21
C VAL A 61 14.23 20.61 7.02
N ILE A 62 12.96 20.47 7.44
CA ILE A 62 11.99 21.56 7.36
C ILE A 62 12.38 22.73 8.26
N ALA A 63 12.80 22.45 9.50
CA ALA A 63 13.21 23.45 10.47
C ALA A 63 14.40 24.29 9.97
N ASN A 64 15.33 23.68 9.24
CA ASN A 64 16.49 24.35 8.63
C ASN A 64 16.18 25.03 7.27
N GLY A 65 14.93 25.43 7.03
CA GLY A 65 14.55 26.18 5.83
C GLY A 65 14.32 25.33 4.57
N GLY A 66 14.32 24.00 4.69
CA GLY A 66 14.02 23.07 3.60
C GLY A 66 12.53 22.94 3.28
N LYS A 67 11.70 23.97 3.50
CA LYS A 67 10.26 23.94 3.17
C LYS A 67 10.09 23.58 1.68
N GLY A 68 9.37 22.49 1.41
CA GLY A 68 9.14 21.96 0.07
C GLY A 68 10.24 21.03 -0.49
N ARG A 69 11.40 20.91 0.17
CA ARG A 69 12.50 20.02 -0.26
C ARG A 69 12.40 18.60 0.30
N SER A 70 11.64 18.41 1.37
CA SER A 70 11.41 17.10 1.98
C SER A 70 9.92 16.79 1.98
N LYS A 71 9.56 15.61 1.45
CA LYS A 71 8.21 15.06 1.58
C LYS A 71 8.11 14.30 2.91
N PRO A 72 6.93 14.27 3.55
CA PRO A 72 6.71 13.42 4.71
C PRO A 72 7.10 11.98 4.37
N PRO A 73 7.90 11.30 5.21
CA PRO A 73 8.35 9.95 4.94
C PRO A 73 7.19 8.96 5.03
N ASP A 74 7.20 7.96 4.16
CA ASP A 74 6.29 6.83 4.25
C ASP A 74 6.73 5.87 5.38
N PRO A 75 5.77 5.30 6.12
CA PRO A 75 6.07 4.31 7.13
C PRO A 75 6.65 3.04 6.50
N VAL A 76 7.52 2.35 7.25
CA VAL A 76 8.04 1.04 6.88
C VAL A 76 6.87 0.08 6.61
N PRO A 77 6.79 -0.54 5.42
CA PRO A 77 5.73 -1.50 5.11
C PRO A 77 5.76 -2.65 6.09
N ARG A 78 4.67 -2.87 6.82
CA ARG A 78 4.55 -3.93 7.81
C ARG A 78 3.09 -4.33 8.03
N PRO A 79 2.83 -5.52 8.58
CA PRO A 79 1.48 -6.00 8.81
C PRO A 79 0.67 -5.02 9.65
N GLY A 80 -0.58 -4.77 9.23
CA GLY A 80 -1.49 -3.84 9.91
C GLY A 80 -1.23 -2.36 9.66
N VAL A 81 -0.11 -1.96 9.05
CA VAL A 81 0.20 -0.55 8.74
C VAL A 81 -0.01 -0.28 7.26
N LYS A 82 -0.99 0.56 6.96
CA LYS A 82 -1.33 0.94 5.58
C LYS A 82 -0.37 2.02 5.08
N PRO A 83 0.19 1.90 3.86
CA PRO A 83 0.98 2.97 3.26
C PRO A 83 0.13 4.22 3.01
N LYS A 84 0.72 5.40 3.20
CA LYS A 84 0.05 6.70 3.06
C LYS A 84 -0.11 7.01 1.56
N GLY A 85 -1.24 6.63 0.98
CA GLY A 85 -1.58 6.96 -0.42
C GLY A 85 -1.84 5.78 -1.35
N GLY A 86 -1.71 4.54 -0.85
CA GLY A 86 -2.04 3.34 -1.60
C GLY A 86 -3.54 3.08 -1.70
N LYS A 87 -4.34 4.00 -2.25
CA LYS A 87 -5.59 3.57 -2.89
C LYS A 87 -5.18 2.83 -4.15
N SER A 88 -4.85 1.55 -4.04
CA SER A 88 -4.80 0.66 -5.18
C SER A 88 -6.16 0.79 -5.88
N ARG A 89 -6.17 1.45 -7.04
CA ARG A 89 -7.37 1.51 -7.87
C ARG A 89 -7.67 0.06 -8.22
N LYS A 90 -8.80 -0.46 -7.74
CA LYS A 90 -9.24 -1.80 -8.10
C LYS A 90 -9.23 -1.88 -9.64
N PRO A 91 -8.60 -2.91 -10.23
CA PRO A 91 -8.65 -3.08 -11.67
C PRO A 91 -10.12 -3.18 -12.11
N LEU A 92 -10.43 -2.64 -13.29
CA LEU A 92 -11.77 -2.69 -13.84
C LEU A 92 -12.20 -4.16 -13.99
N THR A 93 -13.42 -4.47 -13.58
CA THR A 93 -14.01 -5.79 -13.87
C THR A 93 -14.22 -5.94 -15.37
N LEU A 94 -14.30 -7.17 -15.89
CA LEU A 94 -14.55 -7.41 -17.32
C LEU A 94 -15.79 -6.67 -17.84
N GLN A 95 -16.88 -6.68 -17.06
CA GLN A 95 -18.10 -5.92 -17.39
C GLN A 95 -17.85 -4.41 -17.48
N GLN A 96 -17.02 -3.84 -16.61
CA GLN A 96 -16.65 -2.43 -16.67
C GLN A 96 -15.78 -2.11 -17.88
N GLN A 97 -14.87 -3.02 -18.26
CA GLN A 97 -14.04 -2.86 -19.45
C GLN A 97 -14.89 -2.90 -20.73
N GLU A 98 -15.83 -3.84 -20.82
CA GLU A 98 -16.77 -3.95 -21.95
C GLU A 98 -17.66 -2.70 -22.07
N ALA A 99 -18.16 -2.18 -20.95
CA ALA A 99 -18.94 -0.95 -20.93
C ALA A 99 -18.13 0.26 -21.44
N VAL A 100 -16.85 0.36 -21.05
CA VAL A 100 -15.93 1.40 -21.56
C VAL A 100 -15.66 1.21 -23.05
N LEU A 101 -15.43 -0.02 -23.51
CA LEU A 101 -15.20 -0.32 -24.93
C LEU A 101 -16.43 0.00 -25.79
N ALA A 102 -17.63 -0.38 -25.34
CA ALA A 102 -18.88 -0.04 -26.01
C ALA A 102 -19.05 1.49 -26.12
N ARG A 103 -18.61 2.22 -25.09
CA ARG A 103 -18.63 3.69 -25.09
C ARG A 103 -17.67 4.29 -26.11
N ILE A 104 -16.44 3.78 -26.19
CA ILE A 104 -15.44 4.18 -27.20
C ILE A 104 -15.97 3.90 -28.62
N ARG A 105 -16.75 2.83 -28.79
CA ARG A 105 -17.39 2.45 -30.05
C ARG A 105 -18.68 3.21 -30.38
N GLY A 106 -19.08 4.20 -29.58
CA GLY A 106 -20.18 5.11 -29.89
C GLY A 106 -21.56 4.74 -29.34
N ALA A 107 -21.64 3.82 -28.37
CA ALA A 107 -22.92 3.50 -27.73
C ALA A 107 -23.54 4.74 -27.01
N PRO A 108 -24.86 4.97 -27.13
CA PRO A 108 -25.54 6.11 -26.49
C PRO A 108 -25.54 5.99 -24.97
N LEU A 109 -25.50 7.13 -24.27
CA LEU A 109 -25.68 7.15 -22.81
C LEU A 109 -27.17 7.00 -22.49
N THR A 110 -27.54 5.97 -21.76
CA THR A 110 -28.85 5.88 -21.13
C THR A 110 -28.78 6.59 -19.77
N GLY A 111 -29.42 7.74 -19.63
CA GLY A 111 -29.51 8.50 -18.37
C GLY A 111 -29.21 9.99 -18.52
N SER A 112 -29.78 10.83 -17.64
CA SER A 112 -29.44 12.25 -17.53
C SER A 112 -28.23 12.42 -16.61
N TRP A 113 -27.11 12.83 -17.20
CA TRP A 113 -25.86 13.06 -16.47
C TRP A 113 -25.65 14.56 -16.30
N GLN A 114 -25.62 15.04 -15.06
CA GLN A 114 -25.24 16.42 -14.77
C GLN A 114 -23.83 16.44 -14.16
N GLN A 115 -22.97 17.29 -14.72
CA GLN A 115 -21.65 17.55 -14.17
C GLN A 115 -21.80 18.43 -12.93
N THR A 116 -21.50 17.87 -11.77
CA THR A 116 -21.56 18.59 -10.50
C THR A 116 -20.12 18.85 -10.04
N LYS A 117 -19.62 20.07 -10.29
CA LYS A 117 -18.22 20.52 -10.09
C LYS A 117 -17.20 19.91 -11.10
N PRO A 118 -16.02 20.54 -11.32
CA PRO A 118 -15.03 20.02 -12.26
C PRO A 118 -14.57 18.62 -11.84
N GLY A 119 -14.80 17.62 -12.71
CA GLY A 119 -14.31 16.24 -12.51
C GLY A 119 -15.23 15.31 -11.71
N GLN A 120 -16.45 15.73 -11.34
CA GLN A 120 -17.46 14.85 -10.75
C GLN A 120 -18.73 14.81 -11.62
N VAL A 121 -19.19 13.59 -11.91
CA VAL A 121 -20.41 13.33 -12.67
C VAL A 121 -21.30 12.44 -11.82
N THR A 122 -22.51 12.92 -11.51
CA THR A 122 -23.51 12.19 -10.72
C THR A 122 -24.66 11.72 -11.61
N HIS A 123 -25.04 10.45 -11.48
CA HIS A 123 -26.23 9.90 -12.14
C HIS A 123 -27.48 10.41 -11.43
N LEU A 124 -28.37 11.11 -12.13
CA LEU A 124 -29.67 11.48 -11.59
C LEU A 124 -30.67 10.34 -11.86
N PRO A 125 -31.33 9.78 -10.84
CA PRO A 125 -32.47 8.89 -11.10
C PRO A 125 -33.61 9.69 -11.74
N ARG A 126 -34.29 9.09 -12.71
CA ARG A 126 -35.43 9.67 -13.42
C ARG A 126 -36.60 9.75 -12.42
N ASN A 127 -37.03 10.96 -12.03
CA ASN A 127 -38.30 11.12 -11.32
C ASN A 127 -39.42 10.67 -12.26
N SER A 128 -40.25 9.74 -11.77
CA SER A 128 -41.50 9.27 -12.38
C SER A 128 -42.49 10.39 -12.58
#